data_AF-A0A095B1U8-F1
#
_entry.id   AF-A0A095B1U8-F1
#
_cell.length_a   1.000
_cell.length_b   1.000
_cell.length_c   1.000
_cell.angle_alpha   90.00
_cell.angle_beta   90.00
_cell.angle_gamma   90.00
#
_symmetry.space_group_name_H-M   'P 1'
#
loop_
_entity.id
_entity.type
_entity.pdbx_description
1 polymer ?
#
loop_
_entity_poly.entity_id
_entity_poly.type
_entity_poly.pdbx_seq_one_letter_code
_entity_poly.pdbx_strand_id
1 'polypeptide(L)'
;MKKKVLVTIGSVAAVACLGWLAARHAEHVMLDKSIDSFRQTLGPDASFTYQKAWPGLLGRSVKFTGLVFRQGPETITADDAEISKIAAAGEDARRIGRLTFRNFQLADPAGSLHLDTLALDDVTMPTKADEQHGIPAQALEIRHAEAGKLHGFVSSLQSDLSARSLIVDDYGPNEASRLEAHEAGLSTDVAPQRHIKAASIILDGLDLAGLYASLSSSTPYTQHNGTRDIQIEKLSIDGTTPLLRVGALHSHATRTDADEKEVSSLQGLELWPDVPNLSMLPALGYDRFRGSLVLNDTHDFKASKLHVEEFSLDASGMGRLHLDGDFSQTSTTTLLSAGAADMQVQSLNITYTDHGLVPRALGAAAKARGVKPEELSAALQAQLAPQGSDPKAVMPQIATYLRQPGKGPLTITIRPPQPLPVMAIAAAMSMLTTTPQMAQQIGLSIKAP
;
A
#
# COMPACT_ATOMS: atom_id res chain seq x y z
N MET A 1 18.56 -9.55 -19.68
CA MET A 1 17.17 -10.01 -19.89
C MET A 1 16.56 -10.26 -18.52
N LYS A 2 15.69 -9.36 -18.03
CA LYS A 2 15.08 -9.47 -16.70
C LYS A 2 14.07 -10.61 -16.72
N LYS A 3 14.41 -11.77 -16.14
CA LYS A 3 13.46 -12.87 -15.92
C LYS A 3 12.41 -12.37 -14.94
N LYS A 4 11.19 -12.22 -15.43
CA LYS A 4 10.04 -11.73 -14.68
C LYS A 4 9.63 -12.80 -13.67
N VAL A 5 9.42 -12.40 -12.43
CA VAL A 5 8.89 -13.22 -11.33
C VAL A 5 7.49 -13.67 -11.74
N LEU A 6 7.40 -14.88 -12.32
CA LEU A 6 6.19 -15.46 -12.88
C LEU A 6 5.86 -16.75 -12.12
N VAL A 7 5.75 -16.69 -10.80
CA VAL A 7 5.59 -17.90 -10.00
C VAL A 7 4.56 -17.70 -8.90
N THR A 8 3.30 -18.01 -9.20
CA THR A 8 2.29 -18.51 -8.24
C THR A 8 1.05 -19.03 -8.98
N ILE A 9 0.64 -18.37 -10.06
CA ILE A 9 -0.58 -18.67 -10.83
C ILE A 9 -0.44 -19.92 -11.72
N GLY A 10 0.66 -20.03 -12.46
CA GLY A 10 0.89 -21.14 -13.40
C GLY A 10 1.08 -22.49 -12.70
N SER A 11 1.68 -22.44 -11.51
CA SER A 11 2.06 -23.61 -10.71
C SER A 11 0.81 -24.20 -10.00
N VAL A 12 -0.06 -23.36 -9.44
CA VAL A 12 -1.39 -23.78 -8.94
C VAL A 12 -2.26 -24.29 -10.08
N ALA A 13 -2.22 -23.63 -11.25
CA ALA A 13 -2.93 -24.08 -12.43
C ALA A 13 -2.46 -25.47 -12.92
N ALA A 14 -1.17 -25.77 -12.89
CA ALA A 14 -0.67 -27.09 -13.27
C ALA A 14 -1.20 -28.20 -12.34
N VAL A 15 -1.27 -27.96 -11.03
CA VAL A 15 -1.78 -28.92 -10.03
C VAL A 15 -3.31 -29.00 -10.04
N ALA A 16 -3.98 -27.92 -10.41
CA ALA A 16 -5.41 -27.90 -10.64
C ALA A 16 -5.78 -28.72 -11.91
N CYS A 17 -5.04 -28.56 -13.01
CA CYS A 17 -5.20 -29.38 -14.23
C CYS A 17 -5.04 -30.88 -13.95
N LEU A 18 -4.13 -31.23 -13.04
CA LEU A 18 -3.88 -32.59 -12.56
C LEU A 18 -5.11 -33.22 -11.91
N GLY A 19 -5.71 -32.51 -10.97
CA GLY A 19 -6.92 -32.99 -10.30
C GLY A 19 -8.11 -33.13 -11.23
N TRP A 20 -8.23 -32.18 -12.16
CA TRP A 20 -9.29 -32.19 -13.16
C TRP A 20 -9.28 -33.47 -14.02
N LEU A 21 -8.11 -33.85 -14.56
CA LEU A 21 -7.99 -35.07 -15.37
C LEU A 21 -8.14 -36.34 -14.54
N ALA A 22 -7.60 -36.35 -13.32
CA ALA A 22 -7.63 -37.51 -12.43
C ALA A 22 -9.03 -37.82 -11.88
N ALA A 23 -9.83 -36.81 -11.49
CA ALA A 23 -11.15 -37.09 -10.91
C ALA A 23 -12.24 -37.38 -11.94
N ARG A 24 -12.01 -37.08 -13.22
CA ARG A 24 -12.95 -37.45 -14.31
C ARG A 24 -13.08 -38.96 -14.50
N HIS A 25 -12.17 -39.75 -13.94
CA HIS A 25 -12.11 -41.20 -14.13
C HIS A 25 -11.85 -41.96 -12.82
N ALA A 26 -12.55 -41.60 -11.74
CA ALA A 26 -12.33 -42.11 -10.38
C ALA A 26 -12.77 -43.58 -10.13
N GLU A 27 -12.31 -44.50 -10.98
CA GLU A 27 -12.14 -45.92 -10.65
C GLU A 27 -10.63 -46.21 -10.59
N HIS A 28 -10.14 -46.98 -9.62
CA HIS A 28 -8.68 -47.16 -9.39
C HIS A 28 -7.87 -47.49 -10.66
N VAL A 29 -8.40 -48.32 -11.56
CA VAL A 29 -7.74 -48.71 -12.83
C VAL A 29 -7.75 -47.58 -13.86
N MET A 30 -8.69 -46.64 -13.75
CA MET A 30 -8.76 -45.48 -14.65
C MET A 30 -8.05 -44.25 -14.09
N LEU A 31 -7.87 -44.15 -12.76
CA LEU A 31 -7.08 -43.10 -12.12
C LEU A 31 -5.63 -43.11 -12.62
N ASP A 32 -4.98 -44.28 -12.60
CA ASP A 32 -3.60 -44.43 -13.08
C ASP A 32 -3.49 -44.05 -14.56
N LYS A 33 -4.46 -44.49 -15.39
CA LYS A 33 -4.52 -44.12 -16.82
C LYS A 33 -4.69 -42.62 -17.04
N SER A 34 -5.53 -41.95 -16.24
CA SER A 34 -5.72 -40.50 -16.33
C SER A 34 -4.48 -39.73 -15.92
N ILE A 35 -3.78 -40.19 -14.87
CA ILE A 35 -2.52 -39.59 -14.45
C ILE A 35 -1.44 -39.79 -15.51
N ASP A 36 -1.36 -40.97 -16.12
CA ASP A 36 -0.41 -41.24 -17.20
C ASP A 36 -0.73 -40.45 -18.47
N SER A 37 -2.00 -40.31 -18.83
CA SER A 37 -2.44 -39.43 -19.93
C SER A 37 -2.06 -37.98 -19.66
N PHE A 38 -2.18 -37.50 -18.42
CA PHE A 38 -1.69 -36.18 -18.06
C PHE A 38 -0.17 -36.07 -18.22
N ARG A 39 0.60 -37.05 -17.70
CA ARG A 39 2.07 -37.05 -17.88
C ARG A 39 2.49 -36.98 -19.35
N GLN A 40 1.71 -37.57 -20.25
CA GLN A 40 1.94 -37.48 -21.70
C GLN A 40 1.61 -36.09 -22.29
N THR A 41 0.73 -35.33 -21.64
CA THR A 41 0.39 -33.94 -22.03
C THR A 41 1.39 -32.92 -21.49
N LEU A 42 2.22 -33.31 -20.51
CA LEU A 42 3.28 -32.47 -19.99
C LEU A 42 4.35 -32.24 -21.07
N GLY A 43 4.84 -31.00 -21.15
CA GLY A 43 5.99 -30.67 -21.99
C GLY A 43 7.26 -31.39 -21.52
N PRO A 44 8.32 -31.41 -22.35
CA PRO A 44 9.55 -32.13 -22.07
C PRO A 44 10.26 -31.69 -20.78
N ASP A 45 10.02 -30.46 -20.33
CA ASP A 45 10.61 -29.88 -19.12
C ASP A 45 9.74 -30.03 -17.87
N ALA A 46 8.64 -30.79 -17.95
CA ALA A 46 7.72 -30.99 -16.83
C ALA A 46 7.63 -32.45 -16.38
N SER A 47 7.55 -32.67 -15.07
CA SER A 47 7.39 -34.00 -14.49
C SER A 47 6.44 -33.97 -13.31
N PHE A 48 5.72 -35.08 -13.12
CA PHE A 48 4.75 -35.24 -12.05
C PHE A 48 4.91 -36.62 -11.38
N THR A 49 5.22 -36.62 -10.08
CA THR A 49 5.38 -37.82 -9.26
C THR A 49 4.60 -37.70 -7.95
N TYR A 50 4.28 -38.84 -7.36
CA TYR A 50 3.53 -38.97 -6.12
C TYR A 50 3.88 -40.32 -5.46
N GLN A 51 3.70 -40.43 -4.14
CA GLN A 51 3.91 -41.69 -3.42
C GLN A 51 2.69 -42.61 -3.51
N LYS A 52 1.49 -42.05 -3.34
CA LYS A 52 0.21 -42.77 -3.43
C LYS A 52 -0.85 -41.83 -3.99
N ALA A 53 -1.77 -42.40 -4.75
CA ALA A 53 -2.97 -41.73 -5.22
C ALA A 53 -4.17 -42.65 -4.96
N TRP A 54 -5.29 -42.10 -4.51
CA TRP A 54 -6.51 -42.88 -4.36
C TRP A 54 -7.76 -42.01 -4.60
N PRO A 55 -8.84 -42.61 -5.12
CA PRO A 55 -10.12 -41.92 -5.24
C PRO A 55 -10.67 -41.66 -3.84
N GLY A 56 -11.24 -40.46 -3.66
CA GLY A 56 -11.95 -40.09 -2.44
C GLY A 56 -13.36 -40.68 -2.39
N LEU A 57 -14.12 -40.25 -1.37
CA LEU A 57 -15.45 -40.79 -1.09
C LEU A 57 -16.36 -40.64 -2.32
N LEU A 58 -16.99 -41.73 -2.74
CA LEU A 58 -17.91 -41.79 -3.89
C LEU A 58 -17.27 -41.42 -5.25
N GLY A 59 -15.93 -41.46 -5.37
CA GLY A 59 -15.23 -41.14 -6.62
C GLY A 59 -15.33 -39.66 -7.03
N ARG A 60 -15.68 -38.76 -6.11
CA ARG A 60 -15.87 -37.32 -6.39
C ARG A 60 -14.67 -36.45 -6.04
N SER A 61 -13.60 -37.07 -5.54
CA SER A 61 -12.32 -36.44 -5.30
C SER A 61 -11.17 -37.39 -5.59
N VAL A 62 -9.97 -36.83 -5.72
CA VAL A 62 -8.71 -37.58 -5.81
C VAL A 62 -7.76 -37.04 -4.75
N LYS A 63 -7.15 -37.96 -4.02
CA LYS A 63 -6.18 -37.67 -2.97
C LYS A 63 -4.80 -38.14 -3.40
N PHE A 64 -3.79 -37.32 -3.14
CA PHE A 64 -2.38 -37.60 -3.39
C PHE A 64 -1.58 -37.46 -2.10
N THR A 65 -0.57 -38.30 -1.92
CA THR A 65 0.45 -38.13 -0.87
C THR A 65 1.84 -38.01 -1.47
N GLY A 66 2.66 -37.13 -0.90
CA GLY A 66 4.02 -36.86 -1.35
C GLY A 66 4.04 -36.39 -2.80
N LEU A 67 3.17 -35.44 -3.13
CA LEU A 67 3.03 -34.86 -4.46
C LEU A 67 4.28 -34.05 -4.79
N VAL A 68 4.83 -34.27 -5.98
CA VAL A 68 5.94 -33.48 -6.53
C VAL A 68 5.64 -33.15 -7.98
N PHE A 69 5.58 -31.86 -8.28
CA PHE A 69 5.49 -31.34 -9.64
C PHE A 69 6.73 -30.50 -9.93
N ARG A 70 7.36 -30.72 -11.09
CA ARG A 70 8.50 -29.91 -11.54
C ARG A 70 8.21 -29.39 -12.93
N GLN A 71 8.55 -28.12 -13.18
CA GLN A 71 8.46 -27.50 -14.50
C GLN A 71 9.65 -26.57 -14.70
N GLY A 72 10.63 -27.00 -15.50
CA GLY A 72 11.89 -26.31 -15.65
C GLY A 72 12.60 -26.14 -14.28
N PRO A 73 12.91 -24.90 -13.84
CA PRO A 73 13.56 -24.66 -12.56
C PRO A 73 12.58 -24.64 -11.36
N GLU A 74 11.27 -24.64 -11.61
CA GLU A 74 10.24 -24.59 -10.57
C GLU A 74 9.96 -26.00 -10.02
N THR A 75 9.83 -26.11 -8.71
CA THR A 75 9.40 -27.33 -8.01
C THR A 75 8.27 -26.99 -7.04
N ILE A 76 7.19 -27.78 -7.11
CA ILE A 76 6.09 -27.77 -6.15
C ILE A 76 6.11 -29.10 -5.42
N THR A 77 5.95 -29.06 -4.09
CA THR A 77 5.72 -30.24 -3.28
C THR A 77 4.54 -30.05 -2.35
N ALA A 78 3.87 -31.15 -1.99
CA ALA A 78 2.87 -31.18 -0.93
C ALA A 78 2.86 -32.58 -0.29
N ASP A 79 2.74 -32.62 1.03
CA ASP A 79 2.62 -33.91 1.75
C ASP A 79 1.30 -34.58 1.44
N ASP A 80 0.22 -33.79 1.41
CA ASP A 80 -1.10 -34.23 0.99
C ASP A 80 -1.71 -33.19 0.04
N ALA A 81 -2.40 -33.69 -0.99
CA ALA A 81 -3.25 -32.87 -1.85
C ALA A 81 -4.60 -33.57 -2.07
N GLU A 82 -5.70 -32.83 -2.00
CA GLU A 82 -7.02 -33.32 -2.37
C GLU A 82 -7.68 -32.37 -3.36
N ILE A 83 -8.27 -32.95 -4.40
CA ILE A 83 -8.95 -32.24 -5.47
C ILE A 83 -10.35 -32.80 -5.56
N SER A 84 -11.36 -31.96 -5.34
CA SER A 84 -12.75 -32.41 -5.13
C SER A 84 -13.76 -31.52 -5.86
N LYS A 85 -15.00 -32.03 -6.00
CA LYS A 85 -16.13 -31.32 -6.62
C LYS A 85 -15.80 -30.85 -8.04
N ILE A 86 -15.31 -31.75 -8.88
CA ILE A 86 -15.01 -31.44 -10.27
C ILE A 86 -16.30 -31.39 -11.07
N ALA A 87 -16.48 -30.31 -11.85
CA ALA A 87 -17.64 -30.18 -12.72
C ALA A 87 -17.66 -31.28 -13.79
N ALA A 88 -18.85 -31.84 -14.04
CA ALA A 88 -19.06 -32.79 -15.13
C ALA A 88 -18.94 -32.09 -16.50
N ALA A 89 -18.70 -32.85 -17.57
CA ALA A 89 -18.44 -32.32 -18.91
C ALA A 89 -19.51 -31.31 -19.40
N GLY A 90 -19.07 -30.14 -19.88
CA GLY A 90 -19.91 -28.99 -20.30
C GLY A 90 -19.16 -27.65 -20.21
N GLU A 91 -19.85 -26.51 -20.29
CA GLU A 91 -19.26 -25.15 -20.11
C GLU A 91 -18.58 -24.99 -18.74
N ASP A 92 -19.06 -25.68 -17.71
CA ASP A 92 -18.49 -25.69 -16.36
C ASP A 92 -17.24 -26.57 -16.21
N ALA A 93 -16.84 -27.31 -17.24
CA ALA A 93 -15.78 -28.30 -17.15
C ALA A 93 -14.38 -27.71 -16.86
N ARG A 94 -14.22 -26.40 -16.70
CA ARG A 94 -12.94 -25.74 -16.38
C ARG A 94 -12.85 -25.26 -14.93
N ARG A 95 -13.90 -25.54 -14.13
CA ARG A 95 -13.98 -25.17 -12.72
C ARG A 95 -13.68 -26.37 -11.83
N ILE A 96 -12.80 -26.15 -10.85
CA ILE A 96 -12.53 -27.09 -9.77
C ILE A 96 -13.20 -26.54 -8.52
N GLY A 97 -14.16 -27.28 -7.98
CA GLY A 97 -14.90 -26.79 -6.82
C GLY A 97 -14.04 -26.62 -5.57
N ARG A 98 -13.04 -27.50 -5.33
CA ARG A 98 -12.10 -27.31 -4.22
C ARG A 98 -10.77 -28.03 -4.40
N LEU A 99 -9.68 -27.33 -4.09
CA LEU A 99 -8.30 -27.83 -3.96
C LEU A 99 -7.84 -27.63 -2.51
N THR A 100 -7.19 -28.64 -1.93
CA THR A 100 -6.55 -28.49 -0.63
C THR A 100 -5.16 -29.11 -0.62
N PHE A 101 -4.23 -28.48 0.08
CA PHE A 101 -2.85 -28.93 0.24
C PHE A 101 -2.43 -28.85 1.71
N ARG A 102 -1.62 -29.81 2.15
CA ARG A 102 -0.88 -29.75 3.41
C ARG A 102 0.61 -29.71 3.14
N ASN A 103 1.31 -28.87 3.89
CA ASN A 103 2.75 -28.63 3.75
C ASN A 103 3.12 -28.32 2.28
N PHE A 104 2.42 -27.33 1.71
CA PHE A 104 2.64 -26.89 0.34
C PHE A 104 3.95 -26.11 0.26
N GLN A 105 4.80 -26.47 -0.69
CA GLN A 105 6.05 -25.77 -0.94
C GLN A 105 6.20 -25.49 -2.43
N LEU A 106 6.72 -24.31 -2.72
CA LEU A 106 7.08 -23.84 -4.04
C LEU A 106 8.52 -23.33 -3.97
N ALA A 107 9.37 -23.83 -4.84
CA ALA A 107 10.77 -23.41 -4.95
C ALA A 107 11.09 -23.07 -6.41
N ASP A 108 11.67 -21.90 -6.62
CA ASP A 108 12.14 -21.37 -7.90
C ASP A 108 13.44 -20.57 -7.67
N PRO A 109 14.34 -20.36 -8.66
CA PRO A 109 15.49 -19.49 -8.45
C PRO A 109 15.15 -18.05 -8.02
N ALA A 110 13.94 -17.56 -8.31
CA ALA A 110 13.49 -16.25 -7.85
C ALA A 110 13.06 -16.22 -6.36
N GLY A 111 12.82 -17.38 -5.74
CA GLY A 111 12.38 -17.44 -4.35
C GLY A 111 11.77 -18.78 -3.93
N SER A 112 11.31 -18.82 -2.68
CA SER A 112 10.57 -19.97 -2.15
C SER A 112 9.33 -19.51 -1.41
N LEU A 113 8.34 -20.40 -1.31
CA LEU A 113 7.11 -20.20 -0.58
C LEU A 113 6.73 -21.52 0.09
N HIS A 114 6.34 -21.45 1.35
CA HIS A 114 5.92 -22.56 2.17
C HIS A 114 4.64 -22.18 2.90
N LEU A 115 3.65 -23.08 2.87
CA LEU A 115 2.36 -22.93 3.53
C LEU A 115 2.04 -24.24 4.28
N ASP A 116 1.70 -24.16 5.56
CA ASP A 116 1.24 -25.33 6.32
C ASP A 116 -0.03 -25.93 5.69
N THR A 117 -0.94 -25.04 5.30
CA THR A 117 -2.22 -25.38 4.66
C THR A 117 -2.54 -24.39 3.55
N LEU A 118 -3.10 -24.89 2.46
CA LEU A 118 -3.67 -24.08 1.39
C LEU A 118 -5.00 -24.70 0.97
N ALA A 119 -6.07 -23.92 0.99
CA ALA A 119 -7.37 -24.29 0.45
C ALA A 119 -7.78 -23.27 -0.60
N LEU A 120 -8.29 -23.75 -1.73
CA LEU A 120 -8.82 -22.93 -2.82
C LEU A 120 -10.20 -23.49 -3.17
N ASP A 121 -11.21 -22.64 -3.15
CA ASP A 121 -12.56 -22.99 -3.55
C ASP A 121 -12.91 -22.29 -4.86
N ASP A 122 -13.62 -23.02 -5.73
CA ASP A 122 -14.08 -22.55 -7.04
C ASP A 122 -12.98 -21.89 -7.89
N VAL A 123 -12.02 -22.72 -8.28
CA VAL A 123 -10.89 -22.32 -9.12
C VAL A 123 -11.25 -22.50 -10.58
N THR A 124 -11.20 -21.41 -11.35
CA THR A 124 -11.36 -21.42 -12.81
C THR A 124 -9.99 -21.45 -13.46
N MET A 125 -9.77 -22.46 -14.30
CA MET A 125 -8.48 -22.72 -14.91
C MET A 125 -8.14 -21.76 -16.06
N PRO A 126 -6.88 -21.26 -16.14
CA PRO A 126 -6.49 -20.42 -17.25
C PRO A 126 -6.44 -21.22 -18.57
N THR A 127 -6.96 -20.65 -19.65
CA THR A 127 -6.88 -21.24 -21.00
C THR A 127 -6.27 -20.26 -21.99
N LYS A 128 -5.42 -20.77 -22.88
CA LYS A 128 -4.95 -19.99 -24.03
C LYS A 128 -6.14 -19.68 -24.94
N ALA A 129 -6.10 -18.52 -25.60
CA ALA A 129 -7.03 -18.24 -26.66
C ALA A 129 -6.90 -19.31 -27.76
N ASP A 130 -8.03 -19.80 -28.24
CA ASP A 130 -8.11 -20.66 -29.41
C ASP A 130 -8.79 -19.87 -30.52
N GLU A 131 -7.97 -19.19 -31.32
CA GLU A 131 -8.44 -18.37 -32.44
C GLU A 131 -9.14 -19.21 -33.52
N GLN A 132 -8.84 -20.51 -33.63
CA GLN A 132 -9.46 -21.40 -34.61
C GLN A 132 -10.90 -21.75 -34.24
N HIS A 133 -11.21 -21.79 -32.94
CA HIS A 133 -12.56 -22.09 -32.42
C HIS A 133 -13.26 -20.86 -31.81
N GLY A 134 -12.66 -19.67 -31.89
CA GLY A 134 -13.22 -18.43 -31.36
C GLY A 134 -13.31 -18.38 -29.83
N ILE A 135 -12.51 -19.17 -29.12
CA ILE A 135 -12.52 -19.25 -27.65
C ILE A 135 -11.54 -18.20 -27.10
N PRO A 136 -12.01 -17.20 -26.32
CA PRO A 136 -11.12 -16.20 -25.75
C PRO A 136 -10.17 -16.81 -24.70
N ALA A 137 -9.04 -16.13 -24.46
CA ALA A 137 -8.17 -16.50 -23.35
C ALA A 137 -8.91 -16.31 -22.02
N GLN A 138 -8.78 -17.29 -21.12
CA GLN A 138 -9.33 -17.24 -19.78
C GLN A 138 -8.16 -17.11 -18.80
N ALA A 139 -8.26 -16.18 -17.85
CA ALA A 139 -7.28 -16.05 -16.78
C ALA A 139 -7.58 -17.06 -15.65
N LEU A 140 -6.65 -17.16 -14.69
CA LEU A 140 -6.94 -17.86 -13.44
C LEU A 140 -7.91 -17.00 -12.63
N GLU A 141 -9.00 -17.61 -12.18
CA GLU A 141 -9.91 -17.01 -11.19
C GLU A 141 -10.01 -17.95 -9.98
N ILE A 142 -10.12 -17.38 -8.79
CA ILE A 142 -10.27 -18.11 -7.53
C ILE A 142 -11.35 -17.38 -6.73
N ARG A 143 -12.42 -18.08 -6.36
CA ARG A 143 -13.48 -17.44 -5.57
C ARG A 143 -13.07 -17.19 -4.13
N HIS A 144 -12.42 -18.17 -3.53
CA HIS A 144 -11.94 -18.09 -2.16
C HIS A 144 -10.64 -18.87 -2.02
N ALA A 145 -9.64 -18.27 -1.39
CA ALA A 145 -8.37 -18.88 -1.04
C ALA A 145 -8.08 -18.63 0.43
N GLU A 146 -7.68 -19.67 1.14
CA GLU A 146 -7.22 -19.58 2.53
C GLU A 146 -5.87 -20.29 2.65
N ALA A 147 -4.87 -19.59 3.18
CA ALA A 147 -3.56 -20.14 3.48
C ALA A 147 -3.19 -19.95 4.95
N GLY A 148 -2.57 -20.97 5.53
CA GLY A 148 -2.11 -20.98 6.93
C GLY A 148 -0.59 -21.05 7.00
N LYS A 149 -0.01 -20.26 7.91
CA LYS A 149 1.44 -20.13 8.16
C LYS A 149 2.26 -20.00 6.88
N LEU A 150 2.10 -18.86 6.22
CA LEU A 150 2.91 -18.49 5.08
C LEU A 150 4.32 -18.10 5.53
N HIS A 151 5.31 -18.72 4.90
CA HIS A 151 6.71 -18.32 4.95
C HIS A 151 7.27 -18.34 3.53
N GLY A 152 7.89 -17.26 3.10
CA GLY A 152 8.51 -17.19 1.77
C GLY A 152 9.80 -16.41 1.80
N PHE A 153 10.62 -16.63 0.79
CA PHE A 153 11.86 -15.89 0.57
C PHE A 153 11.85 -15.34 -0.85
N VAL A 154 12.15 -14.05 -1.00
CA VAL A 154 12.20 -13.37 -2.30
C VAL A 154 13.64 -13.01 -2.61
N SER A 155 14.26 -13.73 -3.55
CA SER A 155 15.69 -13.59 -3.86
C SER A 155 16.08 -12.18 -4.35
N SER A 156 15.18 -11.51 -5.09
CA SER A 156 15.44 -10.16 -5.62
C SER A 156 15.46 -9.08 -4.55
N LEU A 157 14.73 -9.29 -3.45
CA LEU A 157 14.70 -8.38 -2.31
C LEU A 157 15.68 -8.80 -1.21
N GLN A 158 16.15 -10.06 -1.26
CA GLN A 158 16.89 -10.71 -0.16
C GLN A 158 16.11 -10.61 1.16
N SER A 159 14.81 -10.89 1.07
CA SER A 159 13.86 -10.69 2.17
C SER A 159 13.01 -11.93 2.40
N ASP A 160 12.74 -12.19 3.67
CA ASP A 160 11.74 -13.15 4.13
C ASP A 160 10.38 -12.48 4.25
N LEU A 161 9.35 -13.13 3.71
CA LEU A 161 7.94 -12.81 3.85
C LEU A 161 7.30 -13.83 4.80
N SER A 162 6.40 -13.38 5.66
CA SER A 162 5.62 -14.27 6.51
C SER A 162 4.21 -13.75 6.75
N ALA A 163 3.27 -14.65 6.98
CA ALA A 163 1.93 -14.32 7.50
C ALA A 163 1.38 -15.53 8.25
N ARG A 164 0.66 -15.31 9.36
CA ARG A 164 0.02 -16.40 10.10
C ARG A 164 -1.16 -16.98 9.32
N SER A 165 -1.95 -16.13 8.69
CA SER A 165 -3.01 -16.53 7.78
C SER A 165 -3.18 -15.50 6.67
N LEU A 166 -3.64 -15.99 5.53
CA LEU A 166 -3.94 -15.21 4.34
C LEU A 166 -5.30 -15.66 3.79
N ILE A 167 -6.21 -14.74 3.55
CA ILE A 167 -7.48 -14.98 2.88
C ILE A 167 -7.51 -14.10 1.63
N VAL A 168 -7.91 -14.68 0.51
CA VAL A 168 -8.18 -13.95 -0.72
C VAL A 168 -9.55 -14.36 -1.23
N ASP A 169 -10.45 -13.38 -1.36
CA ASP A 169 -11.73 -13.57 -2.01
C ASP A 169 -11.71 -12.89 -3.37
N ASP A 170 -12.43 -13.50 -4.30
CA ASP A 170 -12.78 -12.90 -5.58
C ASP A 170 -11.57 -12.51 -6.44
N TYR A 171 -10.55 -13.36 -6.48
CA TYR A 171 -9.37 -13.15 -7.32
C TYR A 171 -9.70 -13.45 -8.79
N GLY A 172 -9.62 -12.43 -9.65
CA GLY A 172 -9.86 -12.56 -11.08
C GLY A 172 -9.62 -11.23 -11.79
N PRO A 173 -9.35 -11.22 -13.10
CA PRO A 173 -9.13 -9.97 -13.83
C PRO A 173 -10.41 -9.13 -13.87
N ASN A 174 -10.31 -7.84 -13.58
CA ASN A 174 -11.44 -6.91 -13.51
C ASN A 174 -12.49 -7.25 -12.45
N GLU A 175 -12.12 -8.02 -11.42
CA GLU A 175 -12.98 -8.27 -10.27
C GLU A 175 -12.52 -7.43 -9.06
N ALA A 176 -13.48 -7.00 -8.24
CA ALA A 176 -13.19 -6.40 -6.94
C ALA A 176 -12.87 -7.53 -5.96
N SER A 177 -11.59 -7.70 -5.64
CA SER A 177 -11.11 -8.74 -4.74
C SER A 177 -10.94 -8.22 -3.31
N ARG A 178 -10.94 -9.14 -2.34
CA ARG A 178 -10.58 -8.89 -0.95
C ARG A 178 -9.34 -9.69 -0.57
N LEU A 179 -8.42 -9.05 0.16
CA LEU A 179 -7.22 -9.65 0.74
C LEU A 179 -7.22 -9.40 2.25
N GLU A 180 -7.06 -10.45 3.03
CA GLU A 180 -6.80 -10.34 4.46
C GLU A 180 -5.52 -11.08 4.82
N ALA A 181 -4.59 -10.38 5.47
CA ALA A 181 -3.37 -10.99 6.00
C ALA A 181 -3.27 -10.70 7.50
N HIS A 182 -3.03 -11.74 8.31
CA HIS A 182 -2.84 -11.61 9.74
C HIS A 182 -1.41 -11.92 10.14
N GLU A 183 -0.87 -11.13 11.08
CA GLU A 183 0.52 -11.21 11.54
C GLU A 183 1.50 -11.22 10.35
N ALA A 184 1.28 -10.31 9.40
CA ALA A 184 2.11 -10.18 8.21
C ALA A 184 3.47 -9.57 8.57
N GLY A 185 4.54 -10.10 7.97
CA GLY A 185 5.90 -9.64 8.20
C GLY A 185 6.75 -9.68 6.94
N LEU A 186 7.59 -8.67 6.75
CA LEU A 186 8.66 -8.63 5.76
C LEU A 186 9.96 -8.32 6.52
N SER A 187 10.96 -9.19 6.43
CA SER A 187 12.26 -8.97 7.06
C SER A 187 13.37 -9.00 6.01
N THR A 188 14.17 -7.94 5.98
CA THR A 188 15.39 -7.84 5.18
C THR A 188 16.56 -7.73 6.14
N ASP A 189 17.36 -8.79 6.21
CA ASP A 189 18.53 -8.84 7.10
C ASP A 189 19.79 -8.25 6.46
N VAL A 190 19.73 -7.95 5.16
CA VAL A 190 20.79 -7.26 4.41
C VAL A 190 20.69 -5.75 4.64
N ALA A 191 21.84 -5.09 4.79
CA ALA A 191 21.89 -3.67 5.06
C ALA A 191 21.29 -2.83 3.91
N PRO A 192 20.45 -1.81 4.19
CA PRO A 192 19.95 -1.44 5.52
C PRO A 192 18.88 -2.43 6.01
N GLN A 193 19.08 -2.96 7.23
CA GLN A 193 18.15 -3.91 7.83
C GLN A 193 16.76 -3.26 8.01
N ARG A 194 15.73 -4.01 7.64
CA ARG A 194 14.33 -3.57 7.74
C ARG A 194 13.44 -4.74 8.14
N HIS A 195 12.75 -4.59 9.27
CA HIS A 195 11.69 -5.48 9.70
C HIS A 195 10.37 -4.72 9.70
N ILE A 196 9.49 -5.10 8.78
CA ILE A 196 8.13 -4.57 8.66
C ILE A 196 7.20 -5.64 9.24
N LYS A 197 6.32 -5.24 10.15
CA LYS A 197 5.28 -6.14 10.70
C LYS A 197 3.95 -5.41 10.76
N ALA A 198 2.86 -6.12 10.54
CA ALA A 198 1.50 -5.64 10.73
C ALA A 198 0.67 -6.75 11.39
N ALA A 199 -0.19 -6.40 12.34
CA ALA A 199 -1.06 -7.38 12.98
C ALA A 199 -2.20 -7.80 12.04
N SER A 200 -2.71 -6.88 11.23
CA SER A 200 -3.71 -7.14 10.20
C SER A 200 -3.54 -6.18 9.03
N ILE A 201 -3.69 -6.69 7.82
CA ILE A 201 -3.80 -5.94 6.58
C ILE A 201 -5.06 -6.44 5.89
N ILE A 202 -6.02 -5.55 5.65
CA ILE A 202 -7.24 -5.83 4.91
C ILE A 202 -7.29 -4.87 3.74
N LEU A 203 -7.39 -5.41 2.53
CA LEU A 203 -7.65 -4.65 1.31
C LEU A 203 -8.95 -5.19 0.72
N ASP A 204 -9.92 -4.34 0.46
CA ASP A 204 -11.21 -4.71 -0.12
C ASP A 204 -11.51 -3.78 -1.30
N GLY A 205 -12.10 -4.32 -2.36
CA GLY A 205 -12.46 -3.56 -3.56
C GLY A 205 -11.33 -3.33 -4.57
N LEU A 206 -10.19 -4.03 -4.44
CA LEU A 206 -9.07 -3.92 -5.38
C LEU A 206 -9.06 -5.07 -6.40
N ASP A 207 -8.74 -4.79 -7.66
CA ASP A 207 -8.45 -5.82 -8.65
C ASP A 207 -7.04 -6.38 -8.42
N LEU A 208 -6.94 -7.36 -7.53
CA LEU A 208 -5.66 -7.96 -7.13
C LEU A 208 -4.96 -8.66 -8.30
N ALA A 209 -5.72 -9.23 -9.25
CA ALA A 209 -5.17 -9.86 -10.43
C ALA A 209 -4.57 -8.82 -11.39
N GLY A 210 -5.29 -7.71 -11.61
CA GLY A 210 -4.83 -6.55 -12.37
C GLY A 210 -3.63 -5.86 -11.71
N LEU A 211 -3.60 -5.76 -10.39
CA LEU A 211 -2.47 -5.23 -9.63
C LEU A 211 -1.23 -6.12 -9.78
N TYR A 212 -1.39 -7.44 -9.63
CA TYR A 212 -0.32 -8.40 -9.87
C TYR A 212 0.19 -8.33 -11.33
N ALA A 213 -0.72 -8.22 -12.30
CA ALA A 213 -0.36 -8.04 -13.71
C ALA A 213 0.43 -6.74 -13.92
N SER A 214 0.02 -5.64 -13.30
CA SER A 214 0.72 -4.35 -13.35
C SER A 214 2.16 -4.46 -12.82
N LEU A 215 2.34 -5.08 -11.65
CA LEU A 215 3.65 -5.26 -11.04
C LEU A 215 4.57 -6.18 -11.84
N SER A 216 4.02 -7.28 -12.38
CA SER A 216 4.81 -8.30 -13.10
C SER A 216 5.14 -7.90 -14.54
N SER A 217 4.26 -7.14 -15.19
CA SER A 217 4.40 -6.77 -16.60
C SER A 217 4.80 -5.30 -16.83
N SER A 218 4.80 -4.49 -15.77
CA SER A 218 4.99 -3.03 -15.82
C SER A 218 3.92 -2.30 -16.63
N THR A 219 2.74 -2.90 -16.80
CA THR A 219 1.56 -2.19 -17.32
C THR A 219 0.98 -1.29 -16.23
N PRO A 220 0.43 -0.11 -16.56
CA PRO A 220 -0.30 0.68 -15.58
C PRO A 220 -1.44 -0.12 -14.95
N TYR A 221 -1.63 0.00 -13.64
CA TYR A 221 -2.80 -0.52 -12.95
C TYR A 221 -4.01 0.35 -13.29
N THR A 222 -5.11 -0.28 -13.70
CA THR A 222 -6.38 0.41 -13.97
C THR A 222 -7.27 0.25 -12.75
N GLN A 223 -7.66 1.37 -12.15
CA GLN A 223 -8.64 1.38 -11.06
C GLN A 223 -10.06 1.27 -11.64
N HIS A 224 -10.90 0.47 -11.00
CA HIS A 224 -12.30 0.29 -11.37
C HIS A 224 -13.22 1.16 -10.50
N ASN A 225 -14.42 1.44 -11.02
CA ASN A 225 -15.48 2.07 -10.24
C ASN A 225 -15.95 1.13 -9.12
N GLY A 226 -16.32 1.71 -7.98
CA GLY A 226 -16.74 0.95 -6.82
C GLY A 226 -16.20 1.54 -5.52
N THR A 227 -16.29 0.75 -4.46
CA THR A 227 -15.75 1.07 -3.14
C THR A 227 -14.40 0.39 -2.96
N ARG A 228 -13.47 1.08 -2.31
CA ARG A 228 -12.16 0.55 -1.91
C ARG A 228 -11.97 0.81 -0.42
N ASP A 229 -11.66 -0.22 0.34
CA ASP A 229 -11.35 -0.12 1.76
C ASP A 229 -9.95 -0.68 2.02
N ILE A 230 -9.13 0.07 2.76
CA ILE A 230 -7.79 -0.34 3.18
C ILE A 230 -7.73 -0.17 4.69
N GLN A 231 -7.39 -1.24 5.40
CA GLN A 231 -7.20 -1.23 6.84
C GLN A 231 -5.86 -1.89 7.19
N ILE A 232 -5.05 -1.20 8.00
CA ILE A 232 -3.78 -1.74 8.50
C ILE A 232 -3.70 -1.49 9.99
N GLU A 233 -3.55 -2.56 10.76
CA GLU A 233 -3.49 -2.53 12.22
C GLU A 233 -2.08 -2.83 12.73
N LYS A 234 -1.62 -2.03 13.69
CA LYS A 234 -0.34 -2.17 14.40
C LYS A 234 0.84 -2.37 13.45
N LEU A 235 0.98 -1.49 12.45
CA LEU A 235 2.13 -1.47 11.56
C LEU A 235 3.38 -0.97 12.30
N SER A 236 4.48 -1.70 12.15
CA SER A 236 5.78 -1.33 12.67
C SER A 236 6.85 -1.50 11.61
N ILE A 237 7.75 -0.53 11.50
CA ILE A 237 8.98 -0.62 10.71
C ILE A 237 10.16 -0.40 11.66
N ASP A 238 11.04 -1.38 11.71
CA ASP A 238 12.25 -1.40 12.51
C ASP A 238 13.49 -1.50 11.62
N GLY A 239 14.55 -0.78 11.98
CA GLY A 239 15.91 -1.06 11.53
C GLY A 239 16.73 -1.58 12.70
N THR A 240 17.92 -1.02 12.90
CA THR A 240 18.68 -1.19 14.16
C THR A 240 17.97 -0.57 15.37
N THR A 241 17.13 0.42 15.09
CA THR A 241 16.28 1.15 16.03
C THR A 241 14.85 1.18 15.46
N PRO A 242 13.83 1.41 16.30
CA PRO A 242 12.48 1.66 15.79
C PRO A 242 12.46 2.88 14.87
N LEU A 243 11.79 2.79 13.72
CA LEU A 243 11.70 3.87 12.74
C LEU A 243 10.29 4.45 12.66
N LEU A 244 9.29 3.56 12.56
CA LEU A 244 7.89 3.93 12.42
C LEU A 244 7.00 2.97 13.20
N ARG A 245 5.96 3.51 13.83
CA ARG A 245 4.80 2.79 14.33
C ARG A 245 3.54 3.49 13.86
N VAL A 246 2.53 2.71 13.50
CA VAL A 246 1.18 3.18 13.21
C VAL A 246 0.23 2.25 13.95
N GLY A 247 -0.61 2.83 14.81
CA GLY A 247 -1.62 2.09 15.55
C GLY A 247 -2.68 1.51 14.63
N ALA A 248 -3.28 2.38 13.81
CA ALA A 248 -4.26 2.01 12.79
C ALA A 248 -4.17 2.95 11.59
N LEU A 249 -4.34 2.41 10.40
CA LEU A 249 -4.55 3.13 9.15
C LEU A 249 -5.87 2.66 8.56
N HIS A 250 -6.78 3.59 8.24
CA HIS A 250 -8.01 3.29 7.53
C HIS A 250 -8.13 4.23 6.34
N SER A 251 -8.47 3.70 5.17
CA SER A 251 -8.80 4.48 3.98
C SER A 251 -10.05 3.88 3.37
N HIS A 252 -11.03 4.73 3.08
CA HIS A 252 -12.24 4.39 2.36
C HIS A 252 -12.35 5.31 1.15
N ALA A 253 -12.51 4.74 -0.03
CA ALA A 253 -12.73 5.51 -1.24
C ALA A 253 -13.95 5.00 -2.01
N THR A 254 -14.71 5.91 -2.59
CA THR A 254 -15.76 5.61 -3.57
C THR A 254 -15.41 6.26 -4.89
N ARG A 255 -15.35 5.47 -5.96
CA ARG A 255 -14.97 5.92 -7.30
C ARG A 255 -16.10 5.70 -8.31
N THR A 256 -16.33 6.73 -9.13
CA THR A 256 -17.22 6.72 -10.29
C THR A 256 -16.47 7.18 -11.55
N ASP A 257 -17.14 7.19 -12.71
CA ASP A 257 -16.55 7.76 -13.93
C ASP A 257 -16.32 9.28 -13.84
N ALA A 258 -16.98 9.96 -12.90
CA ALA A 258 -16.94 11.42 -12.76
C ALA A 258 -15.96 11.87 -11.68
N ASP A 259 -15.93 11.16 -10.54
CA ASP A 259 -15.16 11.55 -9.36
C ASP A 259 -14.67 10.35 -8.54
N GLU A 260 -13.69 10.61 -7.67
CA GLU A 260 -13.29 9.72 -6.57
C GLU A 260 -13.28 10.51 -5.27
N LYS A 261 -13.95 10.00 -4.24
CA LYS A 261 -13.98 10.58 -2.90
C LYS A 261 -13.25 9.67 -1.95
N GLU A 262 -12.28 10.20 -1.22
CA GLU A 262 -11.46 9.42 -0.30
C GLU A 262 -11.47 10.04 1.10
N VAL A 263 -11.66 9.18 2.11
CA VAL A 263 -11.44 9.51 3.51
C VAL A 263 -10.40 8.56 4.07
N SER A 264 -9.27 9.12 4.49
CA SER A 264 -8.12 8.40 5.01
C SER A 264 -7.79 8.90 6.41
N SER A 265 -7.49 8.00 7.34
CA SER A 265 -7.09 8.32 8.70
C SER A 265 -5.93 7.44 9.15
N LEU A 266 -5.04 8.03 9.94
CA LEU A 266 -3.88 7.37 10.50
C LEU A 266 -3.79 7.74 11.98
N GLN A 267 -3.87 6.75 12.85
CA GLN A 267 -3.90 6.91 14.30
C GLN A 267 -2.67 6.29 14.95
N GLY A 268 -2.19 6.91 16.03
CA GLY A 268 -1.03 6.42 16.78
C GLY A 268 0.25 6.40 15.93
N LEU A 269 0.46 7.42 15.08
CA LEU A 269 1.70 7.60 14.34
C LEU A 269 2.82 7.88 15.34
N GLU A 270 3.89 7.09 15.30
CA GLU A 270 5.14 7.43 15.95
C GLU A 270 6.28 7.35 14.93
N LEU A 271 7.11 8.40 14.84
CA LEU A 271 8.28 8.45 13.95
C LEU A 271 9.53 8.83 14.75
N TRP A 272 10.56 8.01 14.65
CA TRP A 272 11.83 8.23 15.34
C TRP A 272 12.78 9.11 14.53
N PRO A 273 13.73 9.81 15.17
CA PRO A 273 14.63 10.75 14.49
C PRO A 273 15.54 10.15 13.40
N ASP A 274 15.71 8.82 13.41
CA ASP A 274 16.53 8.09 12.45
C ASP A 274 15.89 8.01 11.05
N VAL A 275 14.62 8.42 10.90
CA VAL A 275 14.00 8.59 9.58
C VAL A 275 14.42 9.94 8.95
N PRO A 276 14.47 10.04 7.61
CA PRO A 276 14.86 11.28 6.93
C PRO A 276 14.04 12.49 7.39
N ASN A 277 14.70 13.66 7.45
CA ASN A 277 14.11 14.96 7.80
C ASN A 277 13.61 15.15 9.25
N LEU A 278 13.79 14.17 10.16
CA LEU A 278 13.38 14.28 11.57
C LEU A 278 14.54 14.48 12.56
N SER A 279 15.77 14.70 12.08
CA SER A 279 16.96 14.88 12.92
C SER A 279 16.91 16.11 13.84
N MET A 280 16.01 17.05 13.56
CA MET A 280 15.80 18.24 14.40
C MET A 280 14.96 17.98 15.66
N LEU A 281 14.22 16.88 15.73
CA LEU A 281 13.31 16.59 16.85
C LEU A 281 14.04 16.57 18.21
N PRO A 282 15.19 15.90 18.37
CA PRO A 282 15.92 15.91 19.64
C PRO A 282 16.41 17.30 20.04
N ALA A 283 16.82 18.13 19.07
CA ALA A 283 17.24 19.51 19.33
C ALA A 283 16.09 20.39 19.85
N LEU A 284 14.84 20.05 19.49
CA LEU A 284 13.62 20.68 19.98
C LEU A 284 13.10 20.03 21.28
N GLY A 285 13.81 19.02 21.81
CA GLY A 285 13.48 18.31 23.03
C GLY A 285 12.36 17.27 22.88
N TYR A 286 12.18 16.74 21.67
CA TYR A 286 11.29 15.59 21.40
C TYR A 286 12.12 14.32 21.19
N ASP A 287 11.70 13.23 21.84
CA ASP A 287 12.29 11.90 21.63
C ASP A 287 11.91 11.32 20.27
N ARG A 288 10.65 11.55 19.88
CA ARG A 288 10.06 11.10 18.61
C ARG A 288 8.85 11.96 18.27
N PHE A 289 8.45 11.94 17.01
CA PHE A 289 7.19 12.53 16.59
C PHE A 289 6.04 11.60 17.00
N ARG A 290 4.95 12.15 17.52
CA ARG A 290 3.72 11.40 17.80
C ARG A 290 2.52 12.18 17.31
N GLY A 291 1.63 11.54 16.55
CA GLY A 291 0.45 12.21 16.06
C GLY A 291 -0.61 11.33 15.42
N SER A 292 -1.63 11.99 14.89
CA SER A 292 -2.70 11.40 14.11
C SER A 292 -3.01 12.29 12.92
N LEU A 293 -3.41 11.68 11.81
CA LEU A 293 -3.73 12.34 10.56
C LEU A 293 -5.12 11.95 10.08
N VAL A 294 -5.84 12.91 9.51
CA VAL A 294 -7.09 12.70 8.76
C VAL A 294 -6.96 13.44 7.43
N LEU A 295 -7.41 12.81 6.36
CA LEU A 295 -7.51 13.35 5.00
C LEU A 295 -8.91 13.04 4.48
N ASN A 296 -9.59 14.04 3.94
CA ASN A 296 -10.85 13.94 3.23
C ASN A 296 -10.71 14.75 1.94
N ASP A 297 -10.77 14.06 0.79
CA ASP A 297 -10.61 14.68 -0.51
C ASP A 297 -11.62 14.17 -1.54
N THR A 298 -11.73 14.95 -2.62
CA THR A 298 -12.53 14.62 -3.80
C THR A 298 -11.75 14.99 -5.04
N HIS A 299 -11.54 14.01 -5.91
CA HIS A 299 -10.91 14.18 -7.20
C HIS A 299 -11.97 14.19 -8.31
N ASP A 300 -12.17 15.33 -8.94
CA ASP A 300 -13.05 15.50 -10.11
C ASP A 300 -12.23 15.23 -11.39
N PHE A 301 -12.55 14.12 -12.07
CA PHE A 301 -11.83 13.71 -13.27
C PHE A 301 -12.11 14.62 -14.47
N LYS A 302 -13.31 15.22 -14.55
CA LYS A 302 -13.69 16.11 -15.66
C LYS A 302 -13.00 17.46 -15.54
N ALA A 303 -12.95 18.00 -14.32
CA ALA A 303 -12.28 19.26 -14.02
C ALA A 303 -10.76 19.11 -13.84
N SER A 304 -10.24 17.88 -13.74
CA SER A 304 -8.84 17.59 -13.39
C SER A 304 -8.41 18.33 -12.11
N LYS A 305 -9.30 18.28 -11.11
CA LYS A 305 -9.19 19.06 -9.88
C LYS A 305 -9.25 18.12 -8.68
N LEU A 306 -8.29 18.25 -7.78
CA LEU A 306 -8.33 17.65 -6.46
C LEU A 306 -8.76 18.71 -5.45
N HIS A 307 -9.88 18.46 -4.78
CA HIS A 307 -10.38 19.27 -3.68
C HIS A 307 -10.09 18.55 -2.37
N VAL A 308 -9.31 19.17 -1.50
CA VAL A 308 -9.09 18.68 -0.13
C VAL A 308 -10.05 19.43 0.78
N GLU A 309 -11.08 18.73 1.26
CA GLU A 309 -12.07 19.26 2.20
C GLU A 309 -11.42 19.42 3.59
N GLU A 310 -10.66 18.40 4.02
CA GLU A 310 -9.96 18.42 5.30
C GLU A 310 -8.66 17.62 5.21
N PHE A 311 -7.55 18.25 5.59
CA PHE A 311 -6.35 17.58 6.03
C PHE A 311 -6.03 18.06 7.44
N SER A 312 -5.99 17.16 8.42
CA SER A 312 -5.77 17.48 9.82
C SER A 312 -4.63 16.63 10.37
N LEU A 313 -3.62 17.26 10.94
CA LEU A 313 -2.51 16.62 11.64
C LEU A 313 -2.47 17.13 13.08
N ASP A 314 -2.73 16.23 14.03
CA ASP A 314 -2.60 16.50 15.46
C ASP A 314 -1.32 15.86 15.98
N ALA A 315 -0.37 16.67 16.43
CA ALA A 315 0.92 16.22 16.94
C ALA A 315 1.05 16.54 18.43
N SER A 316 1.19 15.49 19.25
CA SER A 316 1.18 15.58 20.70
C SER A 316 2.32 16.47 21.21
N GLY A 317 1.96 17.55 21.91
CA GLY A 317 2.91 18.52 22.47
C GLY A 317 3.54 19.47 21.44
N MET A 318 3.17 19.36 20.16
CA MET A 318 3.63 20.23 19.09
C MET A 318 2.52 21.19 18.65
N GLY A 319 1.35 20.68 18.31
CA GLY A 319 0.24 21.49 17.82
C GLY A 319 -0.68 20.73 16.88
N ARG A 320 -1.66 21.45 16.35
CA ARG A 320 -2.59 20.96 15.34
C ARG A 320 -2.48 21.78 14.06
N LEU A 321 -2.31 21.10 12.94
CA LEU A 321 -2.31 21.68 11.60
C LEU A 321 -3.60 21.25 10.89
N HIS A 322 -4.35 22.21 10.36
CA HIS A 322 -5.48 21.97 9.47
C HIS A 322 -5.19 22.60 8.11
N LEU A 323 -5.59 21.93 7.04
CA LEU A 323 -5.40 22.36 5.67
C LEU A 323 -6.65 22.03 4.86
N ASP A 324 -7.06 22.97 4.01
CA ASP A 324 -8.09 22.78 2.98
C ASP A 324 -7.65 23.51 1.71
N GLY A 325 -8.06 23.04 0.54
CA GLY A 325 -7.62 23.67 -0.69
C GLY A 325 -7.95 22.94 -1.98
N ASP A 326 -7.58 23.60 -3.07
CA ASP A 326 -7.79 23.15 -4.43
C ASP A 326 -6.46 23.01 -5.15
N PHE A 327 -6.25 21.85 -5.76
CA PHE A 327 -5.04 21.51 -6.49
C PHE A 327 -5.37 21.08 -7.92
N SER A 328 -4.54 21.44 -8.90
CA SER A 328 -4.60 20.79 -10.21
C SER A 328 -3.70 19.57 -10.19
N GLN A 329 -4.28 18.37 -10.28
CA GLN A 329 -3.55 17.16 -10.62
C GLN A 329 -4.48 15.98 -10.87
N THR A 330 -3.92 14.92 -11.44
CA THR A 330 -4.57 13.75 -12.05
C THR A 330 -4.64 12.50 -11.18
N SER A 331 -4.15 12.53 -9.92
CA SER A 331 -4.30 11.37 -9.00
C SER A 331 -4.30 11.77 -7.51
N THR A 332 -5.16 11.11 -6.72
CA THR A 332 -5.25 11.22 -5.25
C THR A 332 -4.00 10.67 -4.56
N THR A 333 -3.39 9.62 -5.13
CA THR A 333 -2.17 9.00 -4.58
C THR A 333 -0.94 9.91 -4.55
N THR A 334 -1.00 11.06 -5.23
CA THR A 334 0.12 11.99 -5.28
C THR A 334 0.37 12.66 -3.92
N LEU A 335 -0.66 12.93 -3.11
CA LEU A 335 -0.52 13.60 -1.81
C LEU A 335 0.33 12.80 -0.80
N LEU A 336 0.32 11.47 -0.91
CA LEU A 336 1.05 10.55 -0.03
C LEU A 336 2.36 10.03 -0.63
N SER A 337 2.75 10.51 -1.81
CA SER A 337 3.95 10.07 -2.53
C SER A 337 4.91 11.22 -2.81
N ALA A 338 6.10 10.88 -3.32
CA ALA A 338 7.11 11.87 -3.70
C ALA A 338 6.64 12.87 -4.78
N GLY A 339 5.53 12.59 -5.47
CA GLY A 339 4.95 13.48 -6.48
C GLY A 339 4.17 14.67 -5.90
N ALA A 340 3.91 14.72 -4.59
CA ALA A 340 3.20 15.84 -3.94
C ALA A 340 3.86 17.20 -4.24
N ALA A 341 5.17 17.19 -4.46
CA ALA A 341 5.98 18.36 -4.80
C ALA A 341 5.53 19.08 -6.09
N ASP A 342 5.00 18.34 -7.06
CA ASP A 342 4.63 18.83 -8.39
C ASP A 342 3.15 19.22 -8.51
N MET A 343 2.37 19.01 -7.45
CA MET A 343 0.97 19.41 -7.40
C MET A 343 0.86 20.93 -7.50
N GLN A 344 0.02 21.43 -8.41
CA GLN A 344 -0.18 22.87 -8.52
C GLN A 344 -1.30 23.30 -7.58
N VAL A 345 -0.99 24.25 -6.72
CA VAL A 345 -1.93 24.87 -5.78
C VAL A 345 -2.71 25.97 -6.52
N GLN A 346 -4.04 25.87 -6.49
CA GLN A 346 -4.96 26.93 -6.94
C GLN A 346 -5.42 27.76 -5.75
N SER A 347 -5.78 27.10 -4.65
CA SER A 347 -6.06 27.73 -3.37
C SER A 347 -5.66 26.82 -2.23
N LEU A 348 -5.22 27.42 -1.13
CA LEU A 348 -4.75 26.69 0.05
C LEU A 348 -4.97 27.53 1.28
N ASN A 349 -5.69 27.01 2.25
CA ASN A 349 -5.80 27.57 3.58
C ASN A 349 -5.13 26.62 4.57
N ILE A 350 -4.33 27.19 5.46
CA ILE A 350 -3.63 26.46 6.51
C ILE A 350 -3.95 27.15 7.83
N THR A 351 -4.41 26.38 8.80
CA THR A 351 -4.64 26.85 10.17
C THR A 351 -3.76 26.06 11.12
N TYR A 352 -2.89 26.74 11.86
CA TYR A 352 -1.98 26.11 12.80
C TYR A 352 -2.25 26.59 14.23
N THR A 353 -2.51 25.65 15.13
CA THR A 353 -2.67 25.89 16.57
C THR A 353 -1.44 25.33 17.29
N ASP A 354 -0.66 26.19 17.96
CA ASP A 354 0.53 25.77 18.68
C ASP A 354 0.16 25.14 20.02
N HIS A 355 0.73 23.97 20.30
CA HIS A 355 0.64 23.32 21.62
C HIS A 355 2.03 23.16 22.27
N GLY A 356 3.05 23.89 21.80
CA GLY A 356 4.38 23.91 22.39
C GLY A 356 5.56 23.82 21.41
N LEU A 357 5.32 23.67 20.11
CA LEU A 357 6.38 23.62 19.10
C LEU A 357 7.10 24.97 18.98
N VAL A 358 6.36 26.06 18.85
CA VAL A 358 6.93 27.40 18.62
C VAL A 358 7.81 27.85 19.78
N PRO A 359 7.38 27.77 21.06
CA PRO A 359 8.24 28.09 22.20
C PRO A 359 9.52 27.24 22.26
N ARG A 360 9.43 25.92 21.95
CA ARG A 360 10.59 25.03 21.92
C ARG A 360 11.55 25.37 20.79
N ALA A 361 11.04 25.69 19.61
CA ALA A 361 11.86 26.13 18.47
C ALA A 361 12.57 27.45 18.77
N LEU A 362 11.88 28.43 19.35
CA LEU A 362 12.48 29.69 19.78
C LEU A 362 13.54 29.47 20.87
N GLY A 363 13.28 28.60 21.85
CA GLY A 363 14.25 28.25 22.88
C GLY A 363 15.50 27.57 22.32
N ALA A 364 15.33 26.63 21.39
CA ALA A 364 16.44 25.96 20.71
C ALA A 364 17.26 26.94 19.87
N ALA A 365 16.60 27.83 19.12
CA ALA A 365 17.27 28.87 18.32
C ALA A 365 18.02 29.89 19.20
N ALA A 366 17.44 30.29 20.34
CA ALA A 366 18.08 31.19 21.29
C ALA A 366 19.34 30.56 21.90
N LYS A 367 19.24 29.29 22.32
CA LYS A 367 20.37 28.50 22.81
C LYS A 367 21.47 28.37 21.76
N ALA A 368 21.13 28.11 20.50
CA ALA A 368 22.10 28.02 19.40
C ALA A 368 22.81 29.36 19.13
N ARG A 369 22.16 30.49 19.42
CA ARG A 369 22.72 31.84 19.26
C ARG A 369 23.38 32.39 20.54
N GLY A 370 23.36 31.66 21.64
CA GLY A 370 23.91 32.10 22.92
C GLY A 370 23.18 33.28 23.55
N VAL A 371 21.91 33.51 23.19
CA VAL A 371 21.07 34.60 23.70
C VAL A 371 19.91 34.05 24.51
N LYS A 372 19.25 34.92 25.29
CA LYS A 372 18.02 34.52 25.99
C LYS A 372 16.83 34.45 25.02
N PRO A 373 15.82 33.59 25.26
CA PRO A 373 14.63 33.52 24.41
C PRO A 373 13.92 34.86 24.22
N GLU A 374 13.85 35.68 25.28
CA GLU A 374 13.20 37.00 25.23
C GLU A 374 13.95 37.97 24.33
N GLU A 375 15.29 37.92 24.36
CA GLU A 375 16.16 38.74 23.51
C GLU A 375 16.00 38.35 22.04
N LEU A 376 15.94 37.04 21.74
CA LEU A 376 15.69 36.55 20.39
C LEU A 376 14.31 36.97 19.88
N SER A 377 13.26 36.81 20.69
CA SER A 377 11.90 37.22 20.34
C SER A 377 11.82 38.73 20.07
N ALA A 378 12.48 39.56 20.90
CA ALA A 378 12.54 41.00 20.69
C ALA A 378 13.28 41.37 19.39
N ALA A 379 14.40 40.69 19.10
CA ALA A 379 15.15 40.90 17.86
C ALA A 379 14.34 40.50 16.62
N LEU A 380 13.63 39.36 16.67
CA LEU A 380 12.73 38.92 15.60
C LEU A 380 11.58 39.89 15.41
N GLN A 381 11.01 40.44 16.48
CA GLN A 381 9.95 41.45 16.39
C GLN A 381 10.44 42.72 15.69
N ALA A 382 11.62 43.23 16.07
CA ALA A 382 12.21 44.40 15.44
C ALA A 382 12.54 44.17 13.95
N GLN A 383 12.95 42.96 13.59
CA GLN A 383 13.27 42.58 12.22
C GLN A 383 12.02 42.39 11.34
N LEU A 384 10.99 41.72 11.86
CA LEU A 384 9.79 41.35 11.10
C LEU A 384 8.72 42.44 11.10
N ALA A 385 8.75 43.36 12.07
CA ALA A 385 7.78 44.45 12.23
C ALA A 385 8.47 45.76 12.66
N PRO A 386 9.34 46.35 11.82
CA PRO A 386 9.95 47.64 12.12
C PRO A 386 8.89 48.75 12.29
N GLN A 387 9.24 49.82 13.03
CA GLN A 387 8.31 50.93 13.29
C GLN A 387 7.74 51.51 11.99
N GLY A 388 6.42 51.69 11.95
CA GLY A 388 5.69 52.18 10.76
C GLY A 388 5.22 51.10 9.79
N SER A 389 5.49 49.82 10.06
CA SER A 389 4.96 48.71 9.25
C SER A 389 3.43 48.65 9.31
N ASP A 390 2.78 48.32 8.19
CA ASP A 390 1.35 48.02 8.17
C ASP A 390 1.08 46.78 9.05
N PRO A 391 0.28 46.90 10.13
CA PRO A 391 0.00 45.78 11.03
C PRO A 391 -0.69 44.61 10.32
N LYS A 392 -1.33 44.83 9.17
CA LYS A 392 -2.00 43.77 8.38
C LYS A 392 -1.08 43.07 7.39
N ALA A 393 0.15 43.54 7.22
CA ALA A 393 1.11 42.88 6.34
C ALA A 393 1.57 41.52 6.91
N VAL A 394 2.06 40.65 6.03
CA VAL A 394 2.48 39.27 6.35
C VAL A 394 3.50 39.22 7.50
N MET A 395 4.56 40.01 7.42
CA MET A 395 5.69 39.93 8.39
C MET A 395 5.31 40.39 9.80
N PRO A 396 4.57 41.52 9.99
CA PRO A 396 4.04 41.89 11.29
C PRO A 396 3.06 40.88 11.92
N GLN A 397 2.28 40.18 11.10
CA GLN A 397 1.37 39.13 11.56
C GLN A 397 2.17 37.92 12.09
N ILE A 398 3.21 37.48 11.38
CA ILE A 398 4.14 36.44 11.87
C ILE A 398 4.78 36.87 13.19
N ALA A 399 5.30 38.09 13.28
CA ALA A 399 5.92 38.61 14.50
C ALA A 399 4.94 38.60 15.69
N THR A 400 3.69 39.00 15.44
CA THR A 400 2.62 38.99 16.44
C THR A 400 2.34 37.58 16.95
N TYR A 401 2.24 36.61 16.05
CA TYR A 401 2.04 35.21 16.42
C TYR A 401 3.22 34.65 17.22
N LEU A 402 4.46 34.86 16.80
CA LEU A 402 5.66 34.36 17.49
C LEU A 402 5.78 34.86 18.93
N ARG A 403 5.22 36.03 19.25
CA ARG A 403 5.20 36.58 20.60
C ARG A 403 4.24 35.82 21.52
N GLN A 404 3.12 35.36 20.97
CA GLN A 404 2.01 34.79 21.73
C GLN A 404 1.33 33.63 20.96
N PRO A 405 2.07 32.55 20.65
CA PRO A 405 1.57 31.47 19.78
C PRO A 405 0.39 30.70 20.37
N GLY A 406 0.25 30.69 21.70
CA GLY A 406 -0.86 30.05 22.41
C GLY A 406 -2.15 30.87 22.54
N LYS A 407 -2.22 32.08 21.97
CA LYS A 407 -3.44 32.93 22.06
C LYS A 407 -4.54 32.55 21.08
N GLY A 408 -4.22 31.74 20.08
CA GLY A 408 -5.15 31.32 19.05
C GLY A 408 -4.41 30.86 17.80
N PRO A 409 -5.13 30.42 16.76
CA PRO A 409 -4.51 29.85 15.58
C PRO A 409 -3.84 30.90 14.68
N LEU A 410 -2.77 30.49 14.01
CA LEU A 410 -2.21 31.19 12.85
C LEU A 410 -2.93 30.70 11.59
N THR A 411 -3.61 31.61 10.89
CA THR A 411 -4.23 31.30 9.59
C THR A 411 -3.34 31.85 8.48
N ILE A 412 -3.02 30.98 7.52
CA ILE A 412 -2.24 31.28 6.32
C ILE A 412 -3.11 30.94 5.12
N THR A 413 -3.37 31.91 4.25
CA THR A 413 -4.12 31.70 3.01
C THR A 413 -3.21 32.01 1.83
N ILE A 414 -3.16 31.08 0.88
CA ILE A 414 -2.33 31.14 -0.33
C ILE A 414 -3.28 30.99 -1.52
N ARG A 415 -3.35 32.04 -2.36
CA ARG A 415 -4.18 32.07 -3.57
C ARG A 415 -3.38 32.64 -4.74
N PRO A 416 -2.53 31.83 -5.36
CA PRO A 416 -1.72 32.26 -6.48
C PRO A 416 -2.60 32.77 -7.64
N PRO A 417 -2.19 33.83 -8.36
CA PRO A 417 -2.95 34.32 -9.52
C PRO A 417 -2.94 33.33 -10.70
N GLN A 418 -1.96 32.42 -10.73
CA GLN A 418 -1.88 31.27 -11.61
C GLN A 418 -1.47 30.05 -10.77
N PRO A 419 -1.90 28.83 -11.10
CA PRO A 419 -1.53 27.64 -10.34
C PRO A 419 0.00 27.52 -10.20
N LEU A 420 0.47 27.28 -8.97
CA LEU A 420 1.91 27.17 -8.67
C LEU A 420 2.22 25.83 -8.00
N PRO A 421 3.36 25.19 -8.30
CA PRO A 421 3.78 23.97 -7.62
C PRO A 421 3.92 24.17 -6.11
N VAL A 422 3.57 23.17 -5.29
CA VAL A 422 3.77 23.20 -3.84
C VAL A 422 5.21 23.57 -3.47
N MET A 423 6.20 23.03 -4.20
CA MET A 423 7.61 23.35 -3.97
C MET A 423 7.96 24.82 -4.27
N ALA A 424 7.32 25.43 -5.27
CA ALA A 424 7.54 26.85 -5.57
C ALA A 424 6.98 27.74 -4.47
N ILE A 425 5.83 27.36 -3.89
CA ILE A 425 5.25 28.05 -2.72
C ILE A 425 6.16 27.90 -1.50
N ALA A 426 6.66 26.68 -1.21
CA ALA A 426 7.58 26.45 -0.11
C ALA A 426 8.88 27.27 -0.26
N ALA A 427 9.44 27.31 -1.47
CA ALA A 427 10.61 28.14 -1.79
C ALA A 427 10.31 29.64 -1.59
N ALA A 428 9.17 30.13 -2.08
CA ALA A 428 8.74 31.52 -1.90
C ALA A 428 8.59 31.89 -0.42
N MET A 429 8.00 31.00 0.39
CA MET A 429 7.89 31.18 1.83
C MET A 429 9.26 31.31 2.52
N SER A 430 10.23 30.48 2.14
CA SER A 430 11.58 30.53 2.71
C SER A 430 12.32 31.85 2.43
N MET A 431 11.95 32.55 1.36
CA MET A 431 12.56 33.82 0.93
C MET A 431 11.80 35.06 1.43
N LEU A 432 10.71 34.93 2.19
CA LEU A 432 9.90 36.08 2.62
C LEU A 432 10.69 37.11 3.44
N THR A 433 11.69 36.67 4.22
CA THR A 433 12.55 37.56 5.02
C THR A 433 13.52 38.39 4.18
N THR A 434 13.88 37.93 2.98
CA THR A 434 14.82 38.61 2.09
C THR A 434 14.14 39.30 0.92
N THR A 435 12.99 38.76 0.47
CA THR A 435 12.25 39.21 -0.71
C THR A 435 10.76 39.29 -0.40
N PRO A 436 10.29 40.33 0.32
CA PRO A 436 8.89 40.42 0.76
C PRO A 436 7.85 40.44 -0.37
N GLN A 437 8.26 40.86 -1.58
CA GLN A 437 7.40 40.88 -2.78
C GLN A 437 6.91 39.48 -3.19
N MET A 438 7.62 38.42 -2.79
CA MET A 438 7.22 37.03 -3.03
C MET A 438 5.83 36.72 -2.43
N ALA A 439 5.46 37.38 -1.33
CA ALA A 439 4.15 37.22 -0.72
C ALA A 439 3.00 37.57 -1.69
N GLN A 440 3.17 38.62 -2.51
CA GLN A 440 2.17 39.02 -3.49
C GLN A 440 2.12 38.04 -4.67
N GLN A 441 3.27 37.50 -5.08
CA GLN A 441 3.35 36.55 -6.21
C GLN A 441 2.62 35.24 -5.94
N ILE A 442 2.65 34.77 -4.69
CA ILE A 442 1.93 33.55 -4.28
C ILE A 442 0.54 33.85 -3.70
N GLY A 443 0.11 35.11 -3.67
CA GLY A 443 -1.16 35.54 -3.07
C GLY A 443 -1.27 35.17 -1.58
N LEU A 444 -0.17 35.32 -0.83
CA LEU A 444 -0.08 35.02 0.59
C LEU A 444 -0.77 36.08 1.44
N SER A 445 -1.59 35.63 2.38
CA SER A 445 -2.08 36.43 3.49
C SER A 445 -1.94 35.64 4.79
N ILE A 446 -1.64 36.33 5.89
CA ILE A 446 -1.47 35.73 7.21
C ILE A 446 -2.31 36.51 8.20
N LYS A 447 -2.99 35.79 9.08
CA LYS A 447 -3.75 36.33 10.20
C LYS A 447 -3.32 35.64 11.48
N ALA A 448 -2.72 36.42 12.38
CA ALA A 448 -2.48 36.07 13.76
C ALA A 448 -3.76 36.29 14.61
N PRO A 449 -3.86 35.66 15.79
CA PRO A 449 -5.02 35.79 16.67
C PRO A 449 -5.27 37.21 17.20
#